data_AF-A0A7Y2BG14-F1
#
_entry.id   AF-A0A7Y2BG14-F1
#
_cell.length_a   1.000
_cell.length_b   1.000
_cell.length_c   1.000
_cell.angle_alpha   90.00
_cell.angle_beta   90.00
_cell.angle_gamma   90.00
#
_symmetry.space_group_name_H-M   'P 1'
#
loop_
_entity.id
_entity.type
_entity.pdbx_description
1 polymer ?
#
loop_
_entity_poly.entity_id
_entity_poly.type
_entity_poly.pdbx_seq_one_letter_code
_entity_poly.pdbx_strand_id
1 'polypeptide(L)'
;MVSKSALLFSTLTVALLVTATGASQRVLTASPTCEELTIMDFLARLDEESSRYKRGLDVQDRRDLSQLRREVCAPYVGYRVTRQPTTTWTNGRIIVRGYLELNHPNGRRAKSRSGEWFYPSGAKAKSALGQWEYSNGLLARTKQGHWYKRDGTYVEDPDKARLEACEYLGRQLCPLGKADDDLLAVTVMGLINKAAPPKEEPKAEEPKGASDQSD
;
A
#
# COMPACT_ATOMS: atom_id res chain seq x y z
N MET A 1 2.88 29.02 86.12
CA MET A 1 2.82 27.57 86.43
C MET A 1 2.66 26.85 85.09
N VAL A 2 3.74 26.36 84.47
CA VAL A 2 4.20 24.93 84.46
C VAL A 2 3.00 23.99 84.20
N SER A 3 2.90 23.21 83.11
CA SER A 3 3.90 22.25 82.64
C SER A 3 3.70 21.82 81.17
N LYS A 4 4.82 21.38 80.59
CA LYS A 4 4.99 20.70 79.30
C LYS A 4 4.42 19.27 79.34
N SER A 5 3.98 18.76 78.19
CA SER A 5 4.19 17.36 77.77
C SER A 5 4.30 17.29 76.25
N ALA A 6 5.48 16.90 75.80
CA ALA A 6 5.80 16.53 74.43
C ALA A 6 5.44 15.06 74.19
N LEU A 7 5.01 14.71 72.99
CA LEU A 7 5.18 13.36 72.46
C LEU A 7 5.35 13.43 70.94
N LEU A 8 6.58 13.12 70.54
CA LEU A 8 7.02 12.79 69.19
C LEU A 8 6.22 11.61 68.63
N PHE A 9 5.86 11.63 67.34
CA PHE A 9 5.86 10.41 66.53
C PHE A 9 6.05 10.70 65.03
N SER A 10 7.16 10.17 64.54
CA SER A 10 7.49 9.65 63.20
C SER A 10 6.99 10.35 61.94
N THR A 11 7.97 10.93 61.26
CA THR A 11 8.14 11.02 59.80
C THR A 11 7.71 9.76 59.04
N LEU A 12 6.88 9.91 58.01
CA LEU A 12 6.85 9.01 56.86
C LEU A 12 6.86 9.84 55.56
N THR A 13 8.06 10.06 55.03
CA THR A 13 8.32 10.55 53.69
C THR A 13 7.92 9.49 52.67
N VAL A 14 6.80 9.67 51.98
CA VAL A 14 6.48 8.91 50.76
C VAL A 14 7.02 9.69 49.56
N ALA A 15 8.26 9.42 49.21
CA ALA A 15 8.83 9.83 47.94
C ALA A 15 8.32 8.88 46.85
N LEU A 16 7.25 9.27 46.16
CA LEU A 16 6.82 8.62 44.92
C LEU A 16 7.73 9.11 43.79
N LEU A 17 8.87 8.44 43.61
CA LEU A 17 9.60 8.45 42.35
C LEU A 17 8.74 7.77 41.29
N VAL A 18 7.98 8.56 40.53
CA VAL A 18 7.48 8.12 39.24
C VAL A 18 8.66 8.17 38.28
N THR A 19 9.42 7.08 38.24
CA THR A 19 10.31 6.81 37.11
C THR A 19 9.42 6.61 35.90
N ALA A 20 9.25 7.69 35.13
CA ALA A 20 8.77 7.61 33.76
C ALA A 20 9.80 6.80 32.97
N THR A 21 9.65 5.48 32.99
CA THR A 21 10.25 4.61 32.01
C THR A 21 9.63 5.02 30.68
N GLY A 22 10.35 5.88 29.97
CA GLY A 22 10.16 6.12 28.55
C GLY A 22 10.40 4.79 27.84
N ALA A 23 9.39 3.92 27.87
CA ALA A 23 9.27 2.82 26.96
C ALA A 23 9.17 3.45 25.57
N SER A 24 10.34 3.67 24.96
CA SER A 24 10.46 3.83 23.53
C SER A 24 9.90 2.54 22.96
N GLN A 25 8.59 2.54 22.72
CA GLN A 25 7.94 1.52 21.93
C GLN A 25 8.65 1.57 20.59
N ARG A 26 9.61 0.66 20.40
CA ARG A 26 10.08 0.29 19.08
C ARG A 26 8.84 -0.20 18.36
N VAL A 27 8.14 0.70 17.69
CA VAL A 27 7.14 0.36 16.71
C VAL A 27 7.92 -0.44 15.69
N LEU A 28 7.79 -1.76 15.72
CA LEU A 28 8.25 -2.61 14.64
C LEU A 28 7.43 -2.16 13.43
N THR A 29 7.99 -1.23 12.65
CA THR A 29 7.40 -0.80 11.39
C THR A 29 7.61 -1.96 10.44
N ALA A 30 6.57 -2.78 10.27
CA ALA A 30 6.54 -3.76 9.20
C ALA A 30 6.83 -3.03 7.87
N SER A 31 7.61 -3.66 6.99
CA SER A 31 7.79 -3.15 5.62
C SER A 31 6.52 -3.46 4.81
N PRO A 32 6.12 -2.60 3.86
CA PRO A 32 4.98 -2.89 2.99
C PRO A 32 5.30 -4.10 2.10
N THR A 33 4.29 -4.89 1.74
CA THR A 33 4.48 -6.00 0.81
C THR A 33 4.48 -5.54 -0.65
N CYS A 34 4.95 -6.40 -1.56
CA CYS A 34 4.91 -6.12 -3.00
C CYS A 34 3.47 -5.96 -3.50
N GLU A 35 2.55 -6.80 -3.01
CA GLU A 35 1.13 -6.77 -3.34
C GLU A 35 0.50 -5.46 -2.88
N GLU A 36 0.79 -5.03 -1.65
CA GLU A 36 0.28 -3.77 -1.10
C GLU A 36 0.74 -2.55 -1.91
N LEU A 37 2.02 -2.48 -2.26
CA LEU A 37 2.56 -1.41 -3.11
C LEU A 37 2.01 -1.46 -4.53
N THR A 38 1.72 -2.65 -5.05
CA THR A 38 1.08 -2.81 -6.35
C THR A 38 -0.36 -2.33 -6.32
N ILE A 39 -1.13 -2.66 -5.27
CA ILE A 39 -2.48 -2.12 -5.07
C ILE A 39 -2.45 -0.59 -5.02
N MET A 40 -1.51 -0.01 -4.27
CA MET A 40 -1.35 1.45 -4.18
C MET A 40 -1.06 2.09 -5.55
N ASP A 41 -0.21 1.48 -6.40
CA ASP A 41 0.08 2.00 -7.75
C ASP A 41 -1.15 1.96 -8.66
N PHE A 42 -1.92 0.86 -8.64
CA PHE A 42 -3.18 0.77 -9.38
C PHE A 42 -4.18 1.81 -8.90
N LEU A 43 -4.35 1.98 -7.59
CA LEU A 43 -5.24 2.99 -7.03
C LEU A 43 -4.80 4.40 -7.42
N ALA A 44 -3.51 4.70 -7.42
CA ALA A 44 -3.02 6.01 -7.85
C ALA A 44 -3.39 6.31 -9.31
N ARG A 45 -3.28 5.34 -10.21
CA ARG A 45 -3.67 5.49 -11.63
C ARG A 45 -5.19 5.57 -11.81
N LEU A 46 -5.93 4.80 -11.03
CA LEU A 46 -7.39 4.85 -11.06
C LEU A 46 -7.93 6.19 -10.55
N ASP A 47 -7.21 6.83 -9.62
CA ASP A 47 -7.52 8.14 -9.04
C ASP A 47 -7.13 9.34 -9.92
N GLU A 48 -6.37 9.13 -11.00
CA GLU A 48 -6.03 10.17 -11.98
C GLU A 48 -7.26 10.53 -12.83
N GLU A 49 -8.26 11.14 -12.21
CA GLU A 49 -9.30 11.87 -12.92
C GLU A 49 -8.75 13.23 -13.38
N SER A 50 -9.15 13.61 -14.59
CA SER A 50 -8.90 14.91 -15.23
C SER A 50 -9.69 16.06 -14.58
N SER A 51 -9.93 16.02 -13.27
CA SER A 51 -10.63 17.10 -12.59
C SER A 51 -9.71 18.32 -12.47
N ARG A 52 -10.31 19.53 -12.54
CA ARG A 52 -9.61 20.83 -12.43
C ARG A 52 -8.85 20.99 -11.09
N TYR A 53 -9.17 20.17 -10.10
CA TYR A 53 -8.50 20.13 -8.79
C TYR A 53 -7.79 18.78 -8.65
N LYS A 54 -6.51 18.72 -9.02
CA LYS A 54 -5.68 17.52 -8.79
C LYS A 54 -5.74 17.14 -7.31
N ARG A 55 -6.36 16.00 -7.00
CA ARG A 55 -6.41 15.42 -5.64
C ARG A 55 -5.55 14.16 -5.50
N GLY A 56 -4.87 13.71 -6.57
CA GLY A 56 -4.02 12.51 -6.56
C GLY A 56 -2.59 12.73 -6.05
N LEU A 57 -1.70 11.79 -6.40
CA LEU A 57 -0.25 11.95 -6.19
C LEU A 57 0.34 12.92 -7.22
N ASP A 58 1.32 13.73 -6.80
CA ASP A 58 2.11 14.52 -7.73
C ASP A 58 3.13 13.65 -8.51
N VAL A 59 3.91 14.27 -9.39
CA VAL A 59 4.88 13.52 -10.23
C VAL A 59 5.96 12.86 -9.37
N GLN A 60 6.43 13.55 -8.32
CA GLN A 60 7.50 13.04 -7.46
C GLN A 60 6.98 11.91 -6.58
N ASP A 61 5.82 12.09 -5.96
CA ASP A 61 5.14 11.08 -5.16
C ASP A 61 4.85 9.80 -5.96
N ARG A 62 4.44 9.91 -7.24
CA ARG A 62 4.26 8.74 -8.12
C ARG A 62 5.58 8.04 -8.41
N ARG A 63 6.63 8.80 -8.65
CA ARG A 63 7.98 8.25 -8.89
C ARG A 63 8.47 7.49 -7.66
N ASP A 64 8.30 8.05 -6.47
CA ASP A 64 8.65 7.44 -5.20
C ASP A 64 7.92 6.11 -4.99
N LEU A 65 6.59 6.10 -5.20
CA LEU A 65 5.78 4.88 -5.09
C LEU A 65 6.24 3.80 -6.07
N SER A 66 6.46 4.18 -7.33
CA SER A 66 6.95 3.25 -8.38
C SER A 66 8.34 2.70 -8.06
N GLN A 67 9.24 3.55 -7.55
CA GLN A 67 10.59 3.13 -7.17
C GLN A 67 10.55 2.16 -6.00
N LEU A 68 9.83 2.49 -4.92
CA LEU A 68 9.70 1.61 -3.77
C LEU A 68 9.09 0.26 -4.17
N ARG A 69 8.07 0.28 -5.03
CA ARG A 69 7.48 -0.96 -5.57
C ARG A 69 8.54 -1.80 -6.29
N ARG A 70 9.37 -1.21 -7.15
CA ARG A 70 10.45 -1.93 -7.84
C ARG A 70 11.47 -2.50 -6.86
N GLU A 71 11.84 -1.76 -5.82
CA GLU A 71 12.79 -2.20 -4.79
C GLU A 71 12.23 -3.36 -3.96
N VAL A 72 10.97 -3.30 -3.55
CA VAL A 72 10.32 -4.34 -2.72
C VAL A 72 9.91 -5.56 -3.55
N CYS A 73 9.47 -5.37 -4.79
CA CYS A 73 9.05 -6.46 -5.67
C CYS A 73 10.22 -7.15 -6.39
N ALA A 74 11.40 -6.52 -6.47
CA ALA A 74 12.57 -7.05 -7.17
C ALA A 74 12.95 -8.51 -6.82
N PRO A 75 12.88 -8.96 -5.55
CA PRO A 75 13.14 -10.36 -5.21
C PRO A 75 12.20 -11.35 -5.89
N TYR A 76 10.95 -10.96 -6.16
CA TYR A 76 9.98 -11.80 -6.88
C TYR A 76 10.34 -11.93 -8.36
N VAL A 77 10.95 -10.89 -8.95
CA VAL A 77 11.37 -10.87 -10.35
C VAL A 77 12.81 -11.38 -10.55
N GLY A 78 13.42 -12.00 -9.53
CA GLY A 78 14.75 -12.59 -9.61
C GLY A 78 15.92 -11.61 -9.42
N TYR A 79 15.66 -10.36 -9.06
CA TYR A 79 16.71 -9.38 -8.74
C TYR A 79 17.15 -9.51 -7.28
N ARG A 80 18.47 -9.58 -7.05
CA ARG A 80 19.03 -9.54 -5.69
C ARG A 80 18.97 -8.11 -5.15
N VAL A 81 18.12 -7.88 -4.15
CA VAL A 81 18.05 -6.60 -3.42
C VAL A 81 18.86 -6.73 -2.14
N THR A 82 19.91 -5.93 -1.99
CA THR A 82 20.78 -5.89 -0.80
C THR A 82 20.38 -4.80 0.21
N ARG A 83 19.33 -4.02 -0.10
CA ARG A 83 18.83 -2.95 0.78
C ARG A 83 17.60 -3.40 1.56
N GLN A 84 17.57 -3.04 2.85
CA GLN A 84 16.34 -3.11 3.63
C GLN A 84 15.31 -2.13 3.04
N PRO A 85 14.02 -2.50 2.97
CA PRO A 85 12.98 -1.60 2.49
C PRO A 85 12.94 -0.31 3.30
N THR A 86 12.79 0.83 2.66
CA THR A 86 12.61 2.10 3.37
C THR A 86 11.29 2.07 4.16
N THR A 87 11.31 2.71 5.33
CA THR A 87 10.11 2.87 6.18
C THR A 87 9.45 4.24 6.00
N THR A 88 10.08 5.13 5.23
CA THR A 88 9.61 6.47 4.90
C THR A 88 9.73 6.76 3.39
N TRP A 89 8.83 7.60 2.89
CA TRP A 89 8.90 8.22 1.57
C TRP A 89 10.07 9.22 1.49
N THR A 90 10.45 9.68 0.30
CA THR A 90 11.58 10.64 0.17
C THR A 90 11.29 11.98 0.84
N ASN A 91 10.00 12.33 0.96
CA ASN A 91 9.52 13.51 1.69
C ASN A 91 9.48 13.33 3.23
N GLY A 92 10.01 12.21 3.75
CA GLY A 92 10.13 11.92 5.19
C GLY A 92 8.86 11.38 5.85
N ARG A 93 7.75 11.23 5.12
CA ARG A 93 6.52 10.66 5.68
C ARG A 93 6.63 9.15 5.84
N ILE A 94 6.01 8.64 6.90
CA ILE A 94 6.04 7.21 7.23
C ILE A 94 5.15 6.42 6.28
N ILE A 95 5.70 5.35 5.70
CA ILE A 95 4.97 4.42 4.81
C ILE A 95 4.01 3.55 5.62
N VAL A 96 4.50 2.91 6.69
CA VAL A 96 3.72 1.98 7.52
C VAL A 96 3.50 2.53 8.92
N ARG A 97 2.23 2.71 9.30
CA ARG A 97 1.80 3.18 10.62
C ARG A 97 1.10 2.04 11.37
N GLY A 98 1.38 1.87 12.65
CA GLY A 98 0.54 1.01 13.52
C GLY A 98 0.42 -0.47 13.12
N TYR A 99 1.50 -1.07 12.62
CA TYR A 99 1.63 -2.49 12.24
C TYR A 99 0.80 -3.02 11.05
N LEU A 100 -0.18 -2.28 10.50
CA LEU A 100 -0.99 -2.74 9.35
C LEU A 100 -1.62 -1.59 8.55
N GLU A 101 -1.31 -0.33 8.91
CA GLU A 101 -1.79 0.83 8.16
C GLU A 101 -0.72 1.29 7.20
N LEU A 102 -1.14 1.65 5.99
CA LEU A 102 -0.26 2.19 4.97
C LEU A 102 -0.65 3.63 4.68
N ASN A 103 0.32 4.47 4.36
CA ASN A 103 0.09 5.83 3.86
C ASN A 103 0.64 5.98 2.45
N HIS A 104 -0.07 6.73 1.64
CA HIS A 104 0.41 7.28 0.38
C HIS A 104 1.56 8.27 0.61
N PRO A 105 2.41 8.52 -0.41
CA PRO A 105 3.45 9.55 -0.36
C PRO A 105 2.92 10.94 0.00
N ASN A 106 1.71 11.28 -0.46
CA ASN A 106 1.04 12.53 -0.12
C ASN A 106 0.52 12.60 1.34
N GLY A 107 0.82 11.59 2.17
CA GLY A 107 0.52 11.55 3.60
C GLY A 107 -0.90 11.09 3.95
N ARG A 108 -1.74 10.83 2.94
CA ARG A 108 -3.07 10.29 3.15
C ARG A 108 -2.99 8.79 3.39
N ARG A 109 -3.96 8.26 4.14
CA ARG A 109 -4.06 6.82 4.39
C ARG A 109 -4.29 6.10 3.06
N ALA A 110 -3.58 5.00 2.84
CA ALA A 110 -3.77 4.07 1.73
C ALA A 110 -4.50 2.80 2.18
N LYS A 111 -4.11 2.25 3.34
CA LYS A 111 -4.74 1.06 3.95
C LYS A 111 -4.98 1.31 5.43
N SER A 112 -6.14 0.90 5.93
CA SER A 112 -6.46 0.91 7.36
C SER A 112 -6.21 -0.45 7.99
N ARG A 113 -6.14 -0.49 9.32
CA ARG A 113 -6.03 -1.73 10.09
C ARG A 113 -7.22 -2.69 9.91
N SER A 114 -8.39 -2.15 9.57
CA SER A 114 -9.61 -2.90 9.25
C SER A 114 -9.62 -3.48 7.83
N GLY A 115 -8.60 -3.21 7.01
CA GLY A 115 -8.50 -3.71 5.63
C GLY A 115 -9.23 -2.84 4.59
N GLU A 116 -9.69 -1.65 4.97
CA GLU A 116 -10.18 -0.66 4.00
C GLU A 116 -9.03 -0.07 3.19
N TRP A 117 -9.27 0.16 1.90
CA TRP A 117 -8.34 0.83 0.98
C TRP A 117 -8.84 2.19 0.58
N PHE A 118 -7.91 3.10 0.31
CA PHE A 118 -8.19 4.49 -0.02
C PHE A 118 -7.32 4.94 -1.19
N TYR A 119 -7.91 5.75 -2.06
CA TYR A 119 -7.22 6.45 -3.13
C TYR A 119 -6.29 7.53 -2.57
N PRO A 120 -5.27 7.97 -3.33
CA PRO A 120 -4.47 9.14 -2.95
C PRO A 120 -5.31 10.41 -2.74
N SER A 121 -6.46 10.54 -3.40
CA SER A 121 -7.46 11.59 -3.18
C SER A 121 -8.25 11.46 -1.89
N GLY A 122 -7.97 10.45 -1.07
CA GLY A 122 -8.66 10.18 0.20
C GLY A 122 -10.05 9.58 0.03
N ALA A 123 -10.54 9.44 -1.20
CA ALA A 123 -11.76 8.67 -1.47
C ALA A 123 -11.56 7.21 -1.06
N LYS A 124 -12.62 6.56 -0.57
CA LYS A 124 -12.58 5.15 -0.21
C LYS A 124 -12.60 4.30 -1.48
N ALA A 125 -11.66 3.37 -1.60
CA ALA A 125 -11.58 2.42 -2.70
C ALA A 125 -12.19 1.06 -2.33
N LYS A 126 -11.96 0.60 -1.10
CA LYS A 126 -12.51 -0.65 -0.57
C LYS A 126 -13.04 -0.45 0.84
N SER A 127 -14.25 -0.94 1.10
CA SER A 127 -14.79 -1.05 2.46
C SER A 127 -14.26 -2.25 3.23
N ALA A 128 -14.40 -2.25 4.56
CA ALA A 128 -14.02 -3.38 5.39
C ALA A 128 -14.84 -4.65 5.07
N LEU A 129 -16.00 -4.49 4.41
CA LEU A 129 -16.88 -5.57 3.97
C LEU A 129 -16.56 -6.07 2.55
N GLY A 130 -15.49 -5.59 1.91
CA GLY A 130 -15.03 -6.10 0.61
C GLY A 130 -15.67 -5.45 -0.62
N GLN A 131 -16.58 -4.50 -0.44
CA GLN A 131 -17.12 -3.70 -1.56
C GLN A 131 -16.06 -2.74 -2.08
N TRP A 132 -15.92 -2.63 -3.40
CA TRP A 132 -15.03 -1.71 -4.09
C TRP A 132 -15.77 -0.59 -4.81
N GLU A 133 -15.22 0.61 -4.75
CA GLU A 133 -15.76 1.85 -5.33
C GLU A 133 -14.68 2.58 -6.13
N TYR A 134 -15.08 3.27 -7.20
CA TYR A 134 -14.24 4.20 -7.94
C TYR A 134 -14.09 5.53 -7.18
N SER A 135 -13.08 6.33 -7.54
CA SER A 135 -12.83 7.64 -6.92
C SER A 135 -13.99 8.64 -7.11
N ASN A 136 -14.81 8.45 -8.16
CA ASN A 136 -16.04 9.21 -8.41
C ASN A 136 -17.25 8.74 -7.56
N GLY A 137 -17.09 7.73 -6.72
CA GLY A 137 -18.14 7.18 -5.85
C GLY A 137 -19.04 6.13 -6.51
N LEU A 138 -18.82 5.78 -7.79
CA LEU A 138 -19.54 4.67 -8.42
C LEU A 138 -19.01 3.32 -7.95
N LEU A 139 -19.89 2.33 -7.91
CA LEU A 139 -19.56 0.98 -7.51
C LEU A 139 -18.65 0.32 -8.54
N ALA A 140 -17.62 -0.38 -8.10
CA ALA A 140 -16.72 -1.16 -8.94
C ALA A 140 -16.93 -2.67 -8.76
N ARG A 141 -17.07 -3.12 -7.50
CA ARG A 141 -17.36 -4.52 -7.15
C ARG A 141 -18.30 -4.58 -5.96
N THR A 142 -19.38 -5.33 -6.08
CA THR A 142 -20.27 -5.65 -4.94
C THR A 142 -19.64 -6.69 -4.02
N LYS A 143 -20.16 -6.81 -2.79
CA LYS A 143 -19.81 -7.92 -1.88
C LYS A 143 -20.16 -9.31 -2.45
N GLN A 144 -21.12 -9.38 -3.38
CA GLN A 144 -21.51 -10.61 -4.08
C GLN A 144 -20.62 -10.93 -5.29
N GLY A 145 -19.66 -10.06 -5.64
CA GLY A 145 -18.73 -10.29 -6.74
C GLY A 145 -19.20 -9.78 -8.11
N HIS A 146 -20.32 -9.08 -8.20
CA HIS A 146 -20.71 -8.36 -9.42
C HIS A 146 -19.78 -7.19 -9.69
N TRP A 147 -19.44 -6.99 -10.96
CA TRP A 147 -18.47 -6.01 -11.44
C TRP A 147 -19.12 -4.93 -12.29
N TYR A 148 -18.62 -3.71 -12.16
CA TYR A 148 -19.09 -2.54 -12.90
C TYR A 148 -17.89 -1.73 -13.38
N LYS A 149 -18.00 -1.12 -14.56
CA LYS A 149 -17.01 -0.16 -15.08
C LYS A 149 -17.22 1.20 -14.45
N ARG A 150 -16.26 2.11 -14.69
CA ARG A 150 -16.26 3.47 -14.12
C ARG A 150 -17.43 4.34 -14.59
N ASP A 151 -18.05 4.00 -15.72
CA ASP A 151 -19.29 4.65 -16.21
C ASP A 151 -20.56 4.05 -15.61
N GLY A 152 -20.44 3.07 -14.72
CA GLY A 152 -21.56 2.36 -14.08
C GLY A 152 -22.10 1.19 -14.90
N THR A 153 -21.55 0.88 -16.07
CA THR A 153 -22.00 -0.27 -16.87
C THR A 153 -21.59 -1.59 -16.23
N TYR A 154 -22.50 -2.57 -16.24
CA TYR A 154 -22.25 -3.91 -15.74
C TYR A 154 -21.23 -4.65 -16.61
N VAL A 155 -20.35 -5.43 -15.99
CA VAL A 155 -19.41 -6.32 -16.70
C VAL A 155 -20.09 -7.67 -16.89
N GLU A 156 -20.45 -7.98 -18.14
CA GLU A 156 -21.20 -9.19 -18.50
C GLU A 156 -20.44 -10.48 -18.20
N ASP A 157 -19.13 -10.50 -18.45
CA ASP A 157 -18.26 -11.66 -18.23
C ASP A 157 -17.17 -11.34 -17.17
N PRO A 158 -17.51 -11.44 -15.88
CA PRO A 158 -16.57 -11.15 -14.79
C PRO A 158 -15.45 -12.18 -14.70
N ASP A 159 -15.68 -13.42 -15.15
CA ASP A 159 -14.67 -14.47 -15.11
C ASP A 159 -13.58 -14.24 -16.15
N LYS A 160 -13.96 -13.83 -17.37
CA LYS A 160 -12.99 -13.37 -18.38
C LYS A 160 -12.16 -12.19 -17.86
N ALA A 161 -12.80 -11.19 -17.25
CA ALA A 161 -12.07 -10.04 -16.71
C ALA A 161 -11.06 -10.45 -15.62
N ARG A 162 -11.41 -11.42 -14.77
CA ARG A 162 -10.50 -11.99 -13.75
C ARG A 162 -9.37 -12.78 -14.37
N LEU A 163 -9.63 -13.58 -15.41
CA LEU A 163 -8.60 -14.33 -16.13
C LEU A 163 -7.59 -13.38 -16.79
N GLU A 164 -8.07 -12.35 -17.47
CA GLU A 164 -7.21 -11.30 -18.06
C GLU A 164 -6.37 -10.58 -17.00
N ALA A 165 -6.95 -10.28 -15.83
CA ALA A 165 -6.22 -9.71 -14.70
C ALA A 165 -5.14 -10.65 -14.15
N CYS A 166 -5.42 -11.95 -14.03
CA CYS A 166 -4.43 -12.94 -13.62
C CYS A 166 -3.32 -13.11 -14.65
N GLU A 167 -3.64 -13.12 -15.94
CA GLU A 167 -2.64 -13.16 -17.02
C GLU A 167 -1.75 -11.91 -17.02
N TYR A 168 -2.34 -10.74 -16.75
CA TYR A 168 -1.62 -9.48 -16.61
C TYR A 168 -0.61 -9.53 -15.45
N LEU A 169 -1.05 -10.01 -14.27
CA LEU A 169 -0.20 -10.14 -13.08
C LEU A 169 0.89 -11.23 -13.24
N GLY A 170 0.66 -12.20 -14.12
CA GLY A 170 1.58 -13.30 -14.39
C GLY A 170 1.57 -14.40 -13.33
N ARG A 171 2.29 -15.49 -13.63
CA ARG A 171 2.28 -16.74 -12.82
C ARG A 171 2.77 -16.57 -11.39
N GLN A 172 3.58 -15.56 -11.11
CA GLN A 172 4.14 -15.32 -9.77
C GLN A 172 3.11 -14.74 -8.80
N LEU A 173 2.21 -13.90 -9.30
CA LEU A 173 1.18 -13.22 -8.51
C LEU A 173 -0.19 -13.87 -8.66
N CYS A 174 -0.40 -14.71 -9.68
CA CYS A 174 -1.58 -15.56 -9.82
C CYS A 174 -1.22 -17.03 -10.15
N PRO A 175 -0.54 -17.78 -9.26
CA PRO A 175 -0.48 -19.23 -9.40
C PRO A 175 -1.83 -19.84 -8.98
N LEU A 176 -2.45 -20.64 -9.84
CA LEU A 176 -3.63 -21.47 -9.53
C LEU A 176 -4.82 -20.72 -8.88
N GLY A 177 -5.04 -19.45 -9.25
CA GLY A 177 -6.21 -18.68 -8.78
C GLY A 177 -6.14 -18.16 -7.34
N LYS A 178 -4.93 -18.04 -6.75
CA LYS A 178 -4.72 -17.52 -5.39
C LYS A 178 -3.97 -16.19 -5.33
N ALA A 179 -4.22 -15.28 -6.28
CA ALA A 179 -3.83 -13.89 -6.08
C ALA A 179 -4.54 -13.36 -4.83
N ASP A 180 -3.90 -12.45 -4.09
CA ASP A 180 -4.59 -11.67 -3.06
C ASP A 180 -5.86 -11.05 -3.68
N ASP A 181 -7.02 -11.23 -3.05
CA ASP A 181 -8.31 -10.84 -3.64
C ASP A 181 -8.37 -9.33 -3.88
N ASP A 182 -7.66 -8.53 -3.08
CA ASP A 182 -7.58 -7.07 -3.28
C ASP A 182 -6.71 -6.72 -4.47
N LEU A 183 -5.56 -7.39 -4.63
CA LEU A 183 -4.69 -7.22 -5.78
C LEU A 183 -5.39 -7.63 -7.08
N LEU A 184 -6.08 -8.78 -7.07
CA LEU A 184 -6.86 -9.22 -8.22
C LEU A 184 -7.96 -8.20 -8.53
N ALA A 185 -8.67 -7.74 -7.50
CA ALA A 185 -9.79 -6.83 -7.67
C ALA A 185 -9.37 -5.50 -8.29
N VAL A 186 -8.32 -4.87 -7.75
CA VAL A 186 -7.85 -3.58 -8.27
C VAL A 186 -7.24 -3.72 -9.67
N THR A 187 -6.68 -4.89 -10.00
CA THR A 187 -6.18 -5.18 -11.36
C THR A 187 -7.33 -5.27 -12.35
N VAL A 188 -8.41 -5.99 -12.01
CA VAL A 188 -9.64 -6.03 -12.83
C VAL A 188 -10.17 -4.61 -13.03
N MET A 189 -10.29 -3.81 -11.96
CA MET A 189 -10.70 -2.41 -12.06
C MET A 189 -9.80 -1.60 -12.99
N GLY A 190 -8.49 -1.80 -12.92
CA GLY A 190 -7.51 -1.16 -13.81
C GLY A 190 -7.72 -1.53 -15.27
N LEU A 191 -7.86 -2.83 -15.58
CA LEU A 191 -7.96 -3.32 -16.96
C LEU A 191 -9.29 -2.95 -17.63
N ILE A 192 -10.43 -3.16 -16.96
CA ILE A 192 -11.75 -2.85 -17.55
C ILE A 192 -11.92 -1.35 -17.85
N ASN A 193 -11.12 -0.49 -17.19
CA ASN A 193 -11.10 0.95 -17.40
C ASN A 193 -9.85 1.46 -18.13
N LYS A 194 -9.00 0.57 -18.67
CA LYS A 194 -7.76 0.91 -19.38
C LYS A 194 -6.81 1.83 -18.58
N ALA A 195 -6.84 1.70 -17.25
CA ALA A 195 -6.03 2.44 -16.29
C ALA A 195 -4.89 1.61 -15.68
N ALA A 196 -4.77 0.34 -16.06
CA ALA A 196 -3.66 -0.52 -15.65
C ALA A 196 -2.31 0.04 -16.15
N PRO A 197 -1.21 -0.15 -15.40
CA PRO A 197 0.12 0.17 -15.90
C PRO A 197 0.38 -0.54 -17.25
N PRO A 198 1.16 0.05 -18.17
CA PRO A 198 1.62 -0.72 -19.34
C PRO A 198 2.44 -1.92 -18.85
N LYS A 199 2.18 -3.09 -19.43
CA LYS A 199 3.02 -4.28 -19.18
C LYS A 199 4.41 -3.94 -19.72
N GLU A 200 5.43 -3.96 -18.85
CA GLU A 200 6.81 -3.84 -19.32
C GLU A 200 7.09 -5.10 -20.16
N GLU A 201 7.11 -4.96 -21.48
CA GLU A 201 7.57 -6.04 -22.35
C GLU A 201 9.02 -6.34 -21.99
N PRO A 202 9.42 -7.60 -21.78
CA PRO A 202 10.81 -7.93 -21.61
C PRO A 202 11.52 -7.46 -22.88
N LYS A 203 12.40 -6.45 -22.76
CA LYS A 203 13.32 -6.10 -23.84
C LYS A 203 14.03 -7.39 -24.22
N ALA A 204 13.85 -7.82 -25.47
CA ALA A 204 14.65 -8.91 -26.02
C ALA A 204 16.12 -8.60 -25.73
N GLU A 205 16.81 -9.51 -25.04
CA GLU A 205 18.25 -9.43 -24.92
C GLU A 205 18.80 -9.40 -26.36
N GLU A 206 19.41 -8.28 -26.75
CA GLU A 206 20.23 -8.26 -27.95
C GLU A 206 21.28 -9.38 -27.79
N PRO A 207 21.40 -10.32 -28.74
CA PRO A 207 22.40 -11.36 -28.64
C PRO A 207 23.75 -10.67 -28.54
N LYS A 208 24.51 -10.98 -27.47
CA LYS A 208 25.92 -10.63 -27.37
C LYS A 208 26.62 -11.18 -28.61
N GLY A 209 26.87 -10.30 -29.57
CA GLY A 209 27.64 -10.61 -30.76
C GLY A 209 28.97 -11.18 -30.31
N ALA A 210 29.26 -12.39 -30.78
CA ALA A 210 30.57 -13.00 -30.68
C ALA A 210 31.59 -11.99 -31.23
N SER A 211 32.55 -11.60 -30.41
CA SER A 211 33.75 -10.93 -30.87
C SER A 211 34.49 -11.95 -31.74
N ASP A 212 34.48 -11.73 -33.06
CA ASP A 212 35.33 -12.45 -33.99
C ASP A 212 36.80 -12.23 -33.58
N GLN A 213 37.43 -13.31 -33.16
CA GLN A 213 38.87 -13.49 -33.29
C GLN A 213 39.16 -13.68 -34.78
N SER A 214 39.99 -12.82 -35.35
CA SER A 214 40.71 -13.14 -36.58
C SER A 214 42.12 -12.60 -36.42
N ASP A 215 43.04 -13.57 -36.34
CA ASP A 215 44.47 -13.43 -36.62
C ASP A 215 44.71 -13.01 -38.08
#